data_AF-A0A127Q775-F1
#
_entry.id   AF-A0A127Q775-F1
#
_cell.length_a   1.000
_cell.length_b   1.000
_cell.length_c   1.000
_cell.angle_alpha   90.00
_cell.angle_beta   90.00
_cell.angle_gamma   90.00
#
_symmetry.space_group_name_H-M   'P 1'
#
loop_
_entity.id
_entity.type
_entity.pdbx_description
1 polymer ?
#
loop_
_entity_poly.entity_id
_entity_poly.type
_entity_poly.pdbx_seq_one_letter_code
_entity_poly.pdbx_strand_id
1 'polypeptide(L)'
;MRFPGACNYRTDTTVLCHSNLLEDGKGYGIKAPDEKGAYGCCRCHDVLDGRAKRPVGMSYEVMINLFYNGVARTNAILRRLGLMEAM
;
A
#
# COMPACT_ATOMS: atom_id res chain seq x y z
N MET A 1 -0.29 4.33 2.76
CA MET A 1 -1.06 4.84 1.61
C MET A 1 -2.27 5.63 2.09
N ARG A 2 -2.72 6.62 1.31
CA ARG A 2 -3.92 7.43 1.56
C ARG A 2 -4.53 7.83 0.21
N PHE A 3 -5.24 6.91 -0.45
CA PHE A 3 -5.83 7.17 -1.77
C PHE A 3 -6.93 8.25 -1.66
N PRO A 4 -6.81 9.39 -2.38
CA PRO A 4 -7.83 10.44 -2.39
C PRO A 4 -9.20 9.90 -2.79
N GLY A 5 -10.24 10.25 -2.03
CA GLY A 5 -11.61 9.78 -2.27
C GLY A 5 -11.92 8.35 -1.79
N ALA A 6 -10.92 7.54 -1.42
CA ALA A 6 -11.13 6.21 -0.86
C ALA A 6 -10.77 6.12 0.64
N CYS A 7 -9.72 6.82 1.09
CA CYS A 7 -9.23 6.74 2.46
C CYS A 7 -10.30 7.12 3.49
N ASN A 8 -10.49 6.29 4.52
CA ASN A 8 -11.38 6.59 5.64
C ASN A 8 -10.64 7.18 6.86
N TYR A 9 -9.32 7.36 6.78
CA TYR A 9 -8.45 7.92 7.82
C TYR A 9 -8.47 7.19 9.18
N ARG A 10 -9.01 5.97 9.23
CA ARG A 10 -9.08 5.16 10.45
C ARG A 10 -7.78 4.42 10.73
N THR A 11 -7.22 4.60 11.92
CA THR A 11 -5.98 3.94 12.36
C THR A 11 -6.23 2.51 12.85
N ASP A 12 -7.39 2.24 13.43
CA ASP A 12 -7.77 0.92 13.96
C ASP A 12 -8.00 -0.15 12.88
N THR A 13 -8.06 0.26 11.61
CA THR A 13 -8.15 -0.65 10.46
C THR A 13 -6.86 -0.70 9.63
N THR A 14 -5.78 -0.10 10.13
CA THR A 14 -4.52 -0.01 9.38
C THR A 14 -3.79 -1.35 9.42
N VAL A 15 -3.44 -1.84 8.24
CA VAL A 15 -2.63 -3.05 8.05
C VAL A 15 -1.49 -2.76 7.07
N LEU A 16 -0.48 -3.64 7.01
CA LEU A 16 0.51 -3.61 5.94
C LEU A 16 -0.11 -4.24 4.69
N CYS A 17 -0.41 -3.41 3.69
CA CYS A 17 -0.98 -3.86 2.42
C CYS A 17 0.16 -4.12 1.42
N HIS A 18 0.31 -5.37 0.97
CA HIS A 18 1.36 -5.78 0.03
C HIS A 18 1.10 -5.29 -1.40
N SER A 19 2.17 -5.11 -2.17
CA SER A 19 2.07 -4.86 -3.61
C SER A 19 1.39 -6.02 -4.34
N ASN A 20 0.55 -5.67 -5.32
CA ASN A 20 -0.09 -6.63 -6.23
C ASN A 20 0.66 -6.77 -7.57
N LEU A 21 1.83 -6.14 -7.69
CA LEU A 21 2.62 -6.09 -8.92
C LEU A 21 3.62 -7.25 -8.99
N LEU A 22 3.71 -7.89 -10.15
CA LEU A 22 4.65 -9.00 -10.37
C LEU A 22 6.11 -8.56 -10.20
N GLU A 23 6.45 -7.33 -10.59
CA GLU A 23 7.80 -6.76 -10.44
C GLU A 23 8.23 -6.59 -8.99
N ASP A 24 7.27 -6.51 -8.05
CA ASP A 24 7.53 -6.47 -6.62
C ASP A 24 7.56 -7.87 -5.99
N GLY A 25 7.55 -8.95 -6.78
CA GLY A 25 7.66 -10.32 -6.29
C GLY A 25 6.33 -10.97 -5.86
N LYS A 26 5.18 -10.37 -6.20
CA LYS A 26 3.88 -11.03 -6.04
C LYS A 26 3.78 -12.27 -6.94
N GLY A 27 3.10 -13.32 -6.47
CA GLY A 27 2.85 -14.54 -7.24
C GLY A 27 1.43 -15.10 -7.03
N TYR A 28 1.16 -16.28 -7.59
CA TYR A 28 -0.08 -17.01 -7.30
C TYR A 28 0.01 -17.62 -5.90
N GLY A 29 -0.87 -17.20 -4.97
CA GLY A 29 -0.81 -17.62 -3.57
C GLY A 29 0.39 -17.05 -2.78
N ILE A 30 1.18 -16.16 -3.38
CA ILE A 30 2.40 -15.59 -2.80
C ILE A 30 2.23 -14.07 -2.72
N LYS A 31 2.39 -13.52 -1.51
CA LYS A 31 2.43 -12.07 -1.29
C LYS A 31 3.81 -11.53 -1.68
N ALA A 32 3.86 -10.30 -2.17
CA ALA A 32 5.12 -9.57 -2.30
C ALA A 32 5.83 -9.46 -0.93
N PRO A 33 7.15 -9.29 -0.88
CA PRO A 33 7.88 -9.08 0.38
C PRO A 33 7.35 -7.88 1.18
N ASP A 34 7.50 -7.91 2.51
CA ASP A 34 6.94 -6.88 3.41
C ASP A 34 7.47 -5.46 3.11
N GLU A 35 8.72 -5.34 2.63
CA GLU A 35 9.33 -4.07 2.18
C GLU A 35 8.64 -3.45 0.95
N LYS A 36 7.85 -4.25 0.23
CA LYS A 36 6.98 -3.84 -0.87
C LYS A 36 5.53 -3.63 -0.39
N GLY A 37 5.35 -3.36 0.90
CA GLY A 37 4.06 -3.07 1.52
C GLY A 37 3.92 -1.61 1.96
N ALA A 38 2.68 -1.14 2.05
CA ALA A 38 2.37 0.18 2.59
C ALA A 38 1.29 0.08 3.68
N TYR A 39 1.47 0.80 4.79
CA TYR A 39 0.42 0.92 5.80
C TYR A 39 -0.83 1.57 5.21
N GLY A 40 -1.98 0.91 5.24
CA GLY A 40 -3.24 1.40 4.68
C GLY A 40 -4.45 1.00 5.50
N CYS A 41 -5.43 1.89 5.61
CA CYS A 41 -6.75 1.56 6.15
C CYS A 41 -7.48 0.58 5.22
N CYS A 42 -8.49 -0.12 5.75
CA CYS A 42 -9.25 -1.13 5.01
C CYS A 42 -9.80 -0.63 3.67
N ARG A 43 -10.32 0.60 3.58
CA ARG A 43 -10.86 1.13 2.32
C ARG A 43 -9.80 1.37 1.25
N CYS A 44 -8.60 1.82 1.65
CA CYS A 44 -7.51 1.95 0.68
C CYS A 44 -7.01 0.58 0.23
N HIS A 45 -6.96 -0.37 1.15
CA HIS A 45 -6.58 -1.75 0.87
C HIS A 45 -7.52 -2.40 -0.15
N ASP A 46 -8.83 -2.24 0.02
CA ASP A 46 -9.82 -2.78 -0.92
C ASP A 46 -9.68 -2.21 -2.34
N VAL A 47 -9.31 -0.94 -2.47
CA VAL A 47 -9.03 -0.33 -3.77
C VAL A 47 -7.74 -0.87 -4.38
N LEU A 48 -6.67 -1.03 -3.58
CA LEU A 48 -5.41 -1.61 -4.05
C LEU A 48 -5.59 -3.05 -4.56
N ASP A 49 -6.40 -3.84 -3.85
CA ASP A 49 -6.66 -5.25 -4.17
C ASP A 49 -7.71 -5.44 -5.27
N GLY A 50 -8.30 -4.35 -5.78
CA GLY A 50 -9.39 -4.41 -6.74
C GLY A 50 -10.69 -4.99 -6.20
N ARG A 51 -10.83 -5.12 -4.86
CA ARG A 51 -12.10 -5.48 -4.19
C ARG A 51 -13.11 -4.33 -4.23
N ALA A 52 -12.63 -3.09 -4.33
CA ALA A 52 -13.44 -1.90 -4.52
C ALA A 52 -13.01 -1.14 -5.78
N LYS A 53 -13.94 -0.43 -6.40
CA LYS A 53 -13.66 0.44 -7.55
C LYS A 53 -12.75 1.59 -7.11
N ARG A 54 -11.79 1.95 -7.98
CA ARG A 54 -11.01 3.19 -7.82
C ARG A 54 -11.95 4.40 -7.80
N PRO A 55 -11.66 5.44 -6.98
CA PRO A 55 -12.39 6.70 -7.03
C PRO A 55 -12.40 7.31 -8.43
N VAL A 56 -13.48 8.03 -8.75
CA VAL A 56 -13.62 8.71 -10.05
C VAL A 56 -12.43 9.65 -10.28
N GLY A 57 -11.84 9.59 -11.48
CA GLY A 57 -10.67 10.38 -11.85
C GLY A 57 -9.32 9.79 -11.42
N MET A 58 -9.29 8.69 -10.66
CA MET A 58 -8.05 8.00 -10.31
C MET A 58 -7.72 6.91 -11.33
N SER A 59 -6.73 7.16 -12.19
CA SER A 59 -6.18 6.14 -13.08
C SER A 59 -5.45 5.05 -12.29
N TYR A 60 -5.23 3.89 -12.90
CA TYR A 60 -4.42 2.83 -12.29
C TYR A 60 -2.99 3.28 -12.02
N GLU A 61 -2.38 3.98 -12.98
CA GLU A 61 -1.02 4.52 -12.85
C GLU A 61 -0.91 5.49 -11.66
N VAL A 62 -1.87 6.42 -11.52
CA VAL A 62 -1.93 7.32 -10.37
C VAL A 62 -2.07 6.55 -9.06
N MET A 63 -2.93 5.53 -9.02
CA MET A 63 -3.09 4.67 -7.84
C MET A 63 -1.78 3.97 -7.47
N ILE A 64 -1.05 3.41 -8.44
CA ILE A 64 0.24 2.75 -8.20
C ILE A 64 1.31 3.75 -7.72
N ASN A 65 1.39 4.95 -8.32
CA ASN A 65 2.29 6.00 -7.85
C ASN A 65 1.98 6.42 -6.40
N LEU A 66 0.71 6.54 -6.04
CA LEU A 66 0.29 6.83 -4.66
C LEU A 66 0.60 5.67 -3.70
N PHE A 67 0.52 4.43 -4.17
CA PHE A 67 0.89 3.25 -3.41
C PHE A 67 2.39 3.26 -3.11
N TYR A 68 3.26 3.47 -4.11
CA TYR A 68 4.72 3.53 -3.91
C TYR A 68 5.15 4.68 -3.00
N ASN A 69 4.51 5.85 -3.10
CA ASN A 69 4.68 6.92 -2.11
C ASN A 69 4.31 6.46 -0.68
N GLY A 70 3.30 5.60 -0.57
CA GLY A 70 2.92 4.95 0.69
C GLY A 70 3.95 3.94 1.20
N VAL A 71 4.56 3.15 0.31
CA VAL A 71 5.63 2.20 0.64
C VAL A 71 6.84 2.96 1.17
N ALA A 72 7.29 4.01 0.46
CA ALA A 72 8.42 4.83 0.90
C ALA A 72 8.22 5.42 2.31
N ARG A 73 7.01 5.92 2.60
CA ARG A 73 6.65 6.42 3.94
C ARG A 73 6.63 5.33 5.00
N THR A 74 6.14 4.14 4.64
CA THR A 74 6.08 2.97 5.53
C THR A 74 7.49 2.51 5.90
N ASN A 75 8.36 2.35 4.90
CA ASN A 75 9.75 1.95 5.12
C ASN A 75 10.52 3.00 5.93
N ALA A 76 10.26 4.30 5.72
CA ALA A 76 10.83 5.35 6.57
C ALA A 76 10.39 5.25 8.04
N ILE A 77 9.13 4.87 8.30
CA ILE A 77 8.64 4.61 9.67
C ILE A 77 9.33 3.39 10.25
N LEU A 78 9.37 2.28 9.52
CA LEU A 78 9.98 1.02 9.97
C LEU A 78 11.46 1.20 10.31
N ARG A 79 12.22 1.93 9.49
CA ARG A 79 13.62 2.28 9.78
C ARG A 79 13.78 3.10 11.06
N ARG A 80 12.91 4.11 11.27
CA ARG A 80 12.93 4.90 12.52
C ARG A 80 12.61 4.07 13.76
N LEU A 81 11.83 3.01 13.59
CA LEU A 81 11.50 2.06 14.66
C LEU A 81 12.55 0.95 14.83
N GLY A 82 13.59 0.89 13.97
CA GLY A 82 14.58 -0.19 13.98
C GLY A 82 14.04 -1.54 13.49
N LEU A 83 12.92 -1.54 12.75
CA LEU A 83 12.26 -2.74 12.21
C LEU A 83 12.65 -3.03 10.75
N MET A 84 13.52 -2.21 10.18
CA MET A 84 14.06 -2.34 8.83
C MET A 84 15.45 -1.72 8.81
N GLU A 85 16.37 -2.36 8.11
CA GLU A 85 17.73 -1.84 7.94
C GLU A 85 17.72 -0.48 7.20
N ALA A 86 18.62 0.41 7.63
CA ALA A 86 18.94 1.60 6.86
C ALA A 86 19.72 1.18 5.60
N MET A 87 19.31 1.70 4.44
CA MET A 87 20.11 1.57 3.21
C MET A 87 21.31 2.50 3.26
#